data_AF-A0A6J6U5D2-F1
#
_entry.id   AF-A0A6J6U5D2-F1
#
_cell.length_a   1.000
_cell.length_b   1.000
_cell.length_c   1.000
_cell.angle_alpha   90.00
_cell.angle_beta   90.00
_cell.angle_gamma   90.00
#
_symmetry.space_group_name_H-M   'P 1'
#
loop_
_entity.id
_entity.type
_entity.pdbx_description
1 polymer ?
#
loop_
_entity_poly.entity_id
_entity_poly.type
_entity_poly.pdbx_seq_one_letter_code
_entity_poly.pdbx_strand_id
1 'polypeptide(L)' 'MLATRFGLHAITAAHEGDWGKMVALHGTDIVRVPLASATEKLKLVPIERYKEAEVFFG' A
#
# COMPACT_ATOMS: atom_id res chain seq x y z
N MET A 1 -0.74 -14.83 -2.96
CA MET A 1 -1.15 -14.13 -4.20
C MET A 1 -1.82 -12.80 -3.86
N LEU A 2 -1.03 -11.74 -3.64
CA LEU A 2 -1.57 -10.43 -3.27
C LEU A 2 -2.15 -9.70 -4.49
N ALA A 3 -1.41 -9.69 -5.60
CA ALA A 3 -1.78 -8.97 -6.83
C ALA A 3 -3.17 -9.34 -7.35
N THR A 4 -3.50 -10.63 -7.40
CA THR A 4 -4.80 -11.13 -7.85
C THR A 4 -5.95 -10.62 -6.99
N ARG A 5 -5.81 -10.69 -5.66
CA ARG A 5 -6.83 -10.17 -4.72
C ARG A 5 -6.97 -8.65 -4.85
N PHE A 6 -5.86 -7.93 -4.95
CA PHE A 6 -5.86 -6.47 -5.15
C PHE A 6 -6.62 -6.07 -6.42
N GLY A 7 -6.34 -6.76 -7.53
CA GLY A 7 -7.03 -6.54 -8.80
C GLY A 7 -8.54 -6.76 -8.70
N LEU A 8 -8.97 -7.81 -8.00
CA LEU A 8 -10.40 -8.07 -7.75
C LEU A 8 -11.06 -6.91 -6.98
N HIS A 9 -10.45 -6.42 -5.90
CA HIS A 9 -11.01 -5.30 -5.15
C HIS A 9 -11.01 -3.98 -5.96
N ALA A 10 -10.03 -3.80 -6.85
CA ALA A 10 -9.94 -2.62 -7.70
C ALA A 10 -11.03 -2.61 -8.78
N ILE A 11 -11.29 -3.74 -9.45
CA ILE A 11 -12.36 -3.81 -10.45
C ILE A 11 -13.74 -3.66 -9.81
N THR A 12 -13.96 -4.19 -8.61
CA THR A 12 -15.19 -3.96 -7.85
C THR A 12 -15.39 -2.47 -7.54
N ALA A 13 -14.33 -1.76 -7.11
CA ALA A 13 -14.42 -0.32 -6.85
C ALA A 13 -14.80 0.48 -8.11
N ALA A 14 -14.19 0.14 -9.25
CA ALA A 14 -14.52 0.77 -10.53
C ALA A 14 -15.97 0.47 -10.97
N HIS A 15 -16.43 -0.77 -10.78
CA HIS A 15 -17.80 -1.18 -11.09
C HIS A 15 -18.84 -0.44 -10.23
N GLU A 16 -18.54 -0.19 -8.96
CA GLU A 16 -19.39 0.58 -8.04
C GLU A 16 -19.27 2.11 -8.25
N GLY A 17 -18.44 2.57 -9.19
CA GLY A 17 -18.22 3.99 -9.45
C GLY A 17 -17.43 4.73 -8.35
N ASP A 18 -16.69 4.00 -7.51
CA ASP A 18 -15.96 4.51 -6.36
C ASP A 18 -14.60 5.11 -6.77
N TRP A 19 -14.66 6.13 -7.62
CA TRP A 19 -13.49 6.81 -8.17
C TRP A 19 -12.77 7.68 -7.11
N GLY A 20 -11.51 8.03 -7.39
CA GLY A 20 -10.70 8.84 -6.47
C GLY A 20 -10.16 8.07 -5.26
N LYS A 21 -10.35 6.74 -5.22
CA LYS A 21 -9.81 5.84 -4.20
C LYS A 21 -8.84 4.83 -4.80
N MET A 22 -7.97 4.31 -3.96
CA MET A 22 -7.09 3.19 -4.27
C MET A 22 -7.32 2.03 -3.31
N VAL A 23 -6.88 0.85 -3.73
CA VAL A 23 -6.86 -0.34 -2.89
C VAL A 23 -5.56 -0.35 -2.07
N ALA A 24 -5.67 -0.57 -0.76
CA ALA A 24 -4.56 -0.62 0.18
C ALA A 24 -4.60 -1.90 1.04
N LEU A 25 -3.44 -2.30 1.55
CA LEU A 25 -3.28 -3.45 2.44
C LEU A 25 -2.97 -2.94 3.84
N HIS A 26 -3.86 -3.19 4.80
CA HIS A 26 -3.62 -2.95 6.22
C HIS A 26 -3.51 -4.30 6.92
N GLY A 27 -2.27 -4.73 7.22
CA GLY A 27 -2.00 -6.08 7.70
C GLY A 27 -2.37 -7.12 6.62
N THR A 28 -3.46 -7.84 6.84
CA THR A 28 -4.02 -8.82 5.89
C THR A 28 -5.26 -8.34 5.14
N ASP A 29 -5.79 -7.19 5.53
CA ASP A 29 -7.06 -6.66 5.08
C ASP A 29 -6.88 -5.76 3.87
N ILE A 30 -7.73 -5.96 2.87
CA ILE A 30 -7.75 -5.16 1.65
C ILE A 30 -8.87 -4.14 1.77
N VAL A 31 -8.50 -2.86 1.82
CA VAL A 31 -9.41 -1.74 2.04
C VAL A 31 -9.31 -0.72 0.92
N ARG A 32 -10.36 0.11 0.77
CA ARG A 32 -10.32 1.27 -0.13
C ARG A 32 -10.03 2.53 0.66
N VAL A 33 -9.09 3.33 0.18
CA VAL A 33 -8.69 4.60 0.80
C VAL A 33 -8.63 5.71 -0.24
N PRO A 34 -8.83 6.99 0.13
CA PRO A 34 -8.66 8.10 -0.80
C PRO A 34 -7.27 8.10 -1.43
N LEU A 35 -7.17 8.39 -2.74
CA LEU A 35 -5.87 8.52 -3.40
C LEU A 35 -5.01 9.62 -2.76
N ALA A 36 -5.64 10.69 -2.28
CA ALA A 36 -4.96 11.79 -1.61
C ALA A 36 -4.19 11.35 -0.35
N SER A 37 -4.70 10.37 0.42
CA SER A 37 -4.03 9.93 1.64
C SER A 37 -2.68 9.26 1.38
N ALA A 38 -2.44 8.78 0.15
CA ALA A 38 -1.18 8.14 -0.21
C ALA A 38 0.01 9.11 -0.24
N THR A 39 -0.24 10.41 -0.43
CA THR A 39 0.80 11.44 -0.58
C THR A 39 0.90 12.39 0.62
N GLU A 40 0.02 12.25 1.61
CA GLU A 40 -0.02 13.13 2.79
C GLU A 40 1.23 13.06 3.66
N LYS A 41 1.86 11.88 3.76
CA LYS A 41 3.04 11.64 4.61
C LYS A 41 4.08 10.82 3.88
N LEU A 42 5.34 11.24 4.00
CA LEU A 42 6.46 10.46 3.49
C LEU A 42 6.64 9.19 4.31
N LYS A 43 6.68 8.04 3.62
CA LYS A 43 7.04 6.77 4.21
C LYS A 43 8.56 6.61 4.21
N LEU A 44 9.21 7.09 5.27
CA LEU A 44 10.64 6.96 5.45
C LEU A 44 11.02 5.58 5.98
N VAL A 45 12.22 5.12 5.64
CA VAL A 45 12.82 3.93 6.23
C VAL A 45 13.35 4.31 7.62
N PRO A 46 12.95 3.62 8.70
CA PRO A 46 13.51 3.85 10.03
C PRO A 46 15.03 3.65 10.04
N ILE A 47 15.76 4.53 10.73
CA ILE A 47 17.23 4.55 10.71
C ILE A 47 17.83 3.27 11.32
N GLU A 48 17.12 2.65 12.26
CA GLU A 48 17.51 1.40 12.91
C GLU A 48 17.58 0.25 11.88
N ARG A 49 16.60 0.17 10.98
CA ARG A 49 16.60 -0.83 9.89
C ARG A 49 17.72 -0.61 8.89
N TYR A 50 18.10 0.64 8.66
CA TYR A 50 19.23 0.96 7.79
C TYR A 50 20.55 0.47 8.40
N LYS A 51 20.78 0.74 9.70
CA LYS A 51 21.97 0.26 10.44
C LYS A 51 22.07 -1.26 10.50
N GLU A 52 20.95 -1.96 10.70
CA GLU A 52 20.93 -3.43 10.63
C GLU A 52 21.32 -3.95 9.24
N ALA A 53 20.88 -3.28 8.18
CA ALA A 53 21.18 -3.67 6.81
C ALA A 53 22.65 -3.42 6.42
N GLU A 54 23.33 -2.44 7.02
CA GLU A 54 24.75 -2.12 6.76
C GLU A 54 25.68 -3.33 6.97
N VAL A 55 25.34 -4.24 7.89
CA VAL A 55 26.12 -5.47 8.13
C VAL A 55 26.12 -6.43 6.93
N PHE A 56 25.13 -6.33 6.04
CA PHE A 56 24.96 -7.20 4.87
C PHE A 56 25.49 -6.59 3.56
N PHE A 57 26.05 -5.37 3.58
CA PHE A 57 26.58 -4.70 2.39
C PHE A 57 28.12 -4.80 2.23
N GLY A 58 28.79 -5.62 3.06
CA GLY A 58 30.22 -5.91 3.01
C GLY A 58 30.58 -7.23 2.34
#